data_AF-A0A3L6TF97-F1
#
_entry.id   AF-A0A3L6TF97-F1
#
_cell.length_a   1.000
_cell.length_b   1.000
_cell.length_c   1.000
_cell.angle_alpha   90.00
_cell.angle_beta   90.00
_cell.angle_gamma   90.00
#
_symmetry.space_group_name_H-M   'P 1'
#
loop_
_entity.id
_entity.type
_entity.pdbx_description
1 polymer ?
#
loop_
_entity_poly.entity_id
_entity_poly.type
_entity_poly.pdbx_seq_one_letter_code
_entity_poly.pdbx_strand_id
1 'polypeptide(L)' 'MKKCGAPRPTPGANMSSSRKDKDAPEGSWTCPECNNLNYPFLTVCNRKGCSYSKPTPTNN' A
#
# COMPACT_ATOMS: atom_id res chain seq x y z
N MET A 1 35.46 20.94 -18.23
CA MET A 1 34.91 19.61 -17.88
C MET A 1 34.73 19.60 -16.37
N LYS A 2 33.60 19.29 -15.69
CA LYS A 2 32.35 18.59 -15.96
C LYS A 2 31.18 19.48 -15.51
N LYS A 3 30.10 19.46 -16.29
CA LYS A 3 28.85 20.20 -16.07
C LYS A 3 27.99 19.44 -15.07
N CYS A 4 27.95 19.88 -13.81
CA CYS A 4 27.02 19.38 -12.80
C CYS A 4 25.71 20.18 -12.91
N GLY A 5 24.86 19.80 -13.86
CA GLY A 5 23.55 20.40 -14.10
C GLY A 5 22.38 19.44 -13.84
N ALA A 6 22.56 18.43 -12.98
CA ALA A 6 21.46 17.58 -12.56
C ALA A 6 20.66 18.31 -11.46
N PRO A 7 19.35 18.56 -11.64
CA PRO A 7 18.53 19.12 -10.56
C PRO A 7 18.48 18.15 -9.37
N ARG A 8 18.42 18.73 -8.17
CA ARG A 8 18.18 18.00 -6.92
C ARG A 8 16.92 17.14 -7.10
N PRO A 9 16.92 15.85 -6.71
CA PRO A 9 15.69 15.07 -6.73
C PRO A 9 14.70 15.75 -5.78
N THR A 10 13.57 16.16 -6.34
CA THR A 10 12.46 16.77 -5.62
C THR A 10 11.90 15.74 -4.63
N PRO A 11 11.57 16.11 -3.39
CA PRO A 11 10.78 15.26 -2.52
C PRO A 11 9.32 15.34 -2.98
N GLY A 12 9.01 14.68 -4.09
CA GLY A 12 7.66 14.67 -4.65
C GLY A 12 7.64 14.49 -6.16
N ALA A 13 7.70 13.23 -6.62
CA ALA A 13 6.87 12.70 -7.70
C ALA A 13 7.31 11.27 -8.06
N ASN A 14 6.35 10.35 -7.95
CA ASN A 14 6.32 9.02 -8.57
C ASN A 14 7.36 7.97 -8.11
N MET A 15 7.27 7.58 -6.84
CA MET A 15 7.54 6.20 -6.45
C MET A 15 6.22 5.51 -6.08
N SER A 16 5.30 5.47 -7.04
CA SER A 16 4.01 4.82 -6.86
C SER A 16 4.15 3.35 -7.20
N SER A 17 4.43 2.56 -6.17
CA SER A 17 4.19 1.12 -5.99
C SER A 17 5.44 0.42 -5.48
N SER A 18 5.25 -0.51 -4.54
CA SER A 18 6.25 -1.52 -4.12
C SER A 18 7.21 -1.18 -2.98
N ARG A 19 6.86 -0.25 -2.08
CA ARG A 19 7.50 -0.18 -0.74
C ARG A 19 6.59 -0.45 0.45
N LYS A 20 5.31 -0.76 0.23
CA LYS A 20 4.35 -1.17 1.28
C LYS A 20 3.99 -2.66 1.26
N ASP A 21 4.70 -3.43 0.45
CA ASP A 21 4.50 -4.88 0.33
C ASP A 21 5.64 -5.68 0.98
N LYS A 22 6.81 -5.08 1.18
CA LYS A 22 7.99 -5.82 1.69
C LYS A 22 7.90 -6.24 3.16
N ASP A 23 6.98 -5.65 3.92
CA ASP A 23 6.75 -5.96 5.34
C ASP A 23 5.36 -6.54 5.60
N ALA A 24 4.49 -6.59 4.58
CA ALA A 24 3.17 -7.18 4.72
C ALA A 24 3.27 -8.70 4.51
N PRO A 25 2.77 -9.55 5.42
CA PRO A 25 2.71 -10.98 5.19
C PRO A 25 1.99 -11.29 3.87
N GLU A 26 2.44 -12.32 3.16
CA GLU A 26 1.79 -12.76 1.92
C GLU A 26 0.27 -12.97 2.12
N GLY A 27 -0.53 -12.47 1.18
CA GLY A 27 -2.00 -12.52 1.26
C GLY A 27 -2.65 -11.51 2.22
N SER A 28 -1.86 -10.68 2.89
CA SER A 28 -2.39 -9.53 3.63
C SER A 28 -3.07 -8.55 2.68
N TRP A 29 -4.10 -7.88 3.18
CA TRP A 29 -4.89 -6.94 2.39
C TRP A 29 -5.03 -5.61 3.14
N THR A 30 -4.90 -4.51 2.40
CA THR A 30 -5.10 -3.18 2.97
C THR A 30 -6.57 -2.79 2.82
N CYS A 31 -7.20 -2.39 3.92
CA CYS A 31 -8.57 -1.89 3.87
C CYS A 31 -8.63 -0.55 3.11
N PRO A 32 -9.45 -0.42 2.05
CA PRO A 32 -9.54 0.81 1.26
C PRO A 32 -10.22 1.97 2.02
N GLU A 33 -11.12 1.66 2.97
CA GLU A 33 -11.82 2.69 3.75
C GLU A 33 -10.91 3.39 4.75
N CYS A 34 -10.03 2.62 5.39
CA CYS A 34 -9.32 3.08 6.59
C CYS A 34 -7.81 2.85 6.52
N ASN A 35 -7.32 2.31 5.41
CA ASN A 35 -5.91 2.06 5.14
C ASN A 35 -5.21 1.13 6.16
N ASN A 36 -5.96 0.37 6.96
CA ASN A 36 -5.42 -0.62 7.90
C ASN A 36 -4.95 -1.89 7.17
N LEU A 37 -3.77 -2.39 7.52
CA LEU A 37 -3.29 -3.68 7.03
C LEU A 37 -3.96 -4.82 7.82
N ASN A 38 -4.61 -5.72 7.11
CA ASN A 38 -5.29 -6.88 7.67
C ASN A 38 -4.60 -8.18 7.24
N TYR A 39 -4.66 -9.20 8.10
CA TYR A 39 -4.11 -10.52 7.85
C TYR A 39 -4.93 -11.30 6.80
N PRO A 40 -4.32 -12.26 6.08
CA PRO A 40 -4.96 -13.01 5.00
C PRO A 40 -6.24 -13.75 5.40
N PHE A 41 -6.31 -14.25 6.63
CA PHE A 41 -7.45 -15.02 7.15
C PHE A 41 -8.63 -14.15 7.62
N LEU A 42 -8.45 -12.83 7.72
CA LEU A 42 -9.52 -11.93 8.11
C LEU A 42 -10.43 -11.63 6.91
N THR A 43 -11.72 -11.88 7.06
CA THR A 43 -12.77 -11.53 6.10
C THR A 43 -13.30 -10.11 6.30
N VAL A 44 -12.99 -9.47 7.43
CA VAL A 44 -13.41 -8.12 7.80
C VAL A 44 -12.23 -7.37 8.38
N CYS A 45 -12.19 -6.05 8.19
CA CYS A 45 -11.17 -5.19 8.75
C CYS A 45 -11.13 -5.30 10.29
N ASN A 46 -9.95 -5.47 10.87
CA ASN A 46 -9.76 -5.55 12.33
C ASN A 46 -9.59 -4.16 12.98
N ARG A 47 -9.67 -3.08 12.21
CA ARG A 47 -9.56 -1.73 12.77
C ARG A 47 -10.84 -1.41 13.56
N LYS A 48 -10.68 -0.94 14.80
CA LYS A 48 -11.81 -0.45 15.61
C LYS A 48 -12.56 0.66 14.85
N GLY A 49 -13.87 0.50 14.69
CA GLY A 49 -14.72 1.44 13.96
C GLY A 49 -14.70 1.29 12.43
N CYS A 50 -14.08 0.24 11.90
CA CYS A 50 -14.13 -0.11 10.48
C CYS A 50 -14.64 -1.55 10.32
N SER A 51 -15.72 -1.72 9.56
CA SER A 51 -16.34 -3.03 9.32
C SER A 51 -16.28 -3.43 7.84
N TYR A 52 -15.29 -2.91 7.12
CA TYR A 52 -15.14 -3.18 5.69
C TYR A 52 -14.75 -4.65 5.45
N SER A 53 -15.49 -5.33 4.58
CA SER A 53 -15.22 -6.71 4.18
C SER A 53 -13.99 -6.80 3.29
N LYS A 54 -13.19 -7.86 3.41
CA LYS A 54 -12.03 -8.13 2.54
C LYS A 54 -12.46 -7.99 1.08
N PRO A 55 -11.79 -7.14 0.28
CA PRO A 55 -12.11 -7.05 -1.13
C PRO A 55 -11.75 -8.39 -1.76
N THR A 56 -12.75 -9.09 -2.30
CA THR A 56 -12.47 -10.23 -3.18
C THR A 56 -11.70 -9.65 -4.36
N PRO A 57 -10.54 -10.20 -4.73
CA PRO A 57 -9.98 -9.88 -6.03
C PRO A 57 -11.01 -10.40 -7.05
N THR A 58 -11.86 -9.50 -7.56
CA THR A 58 -12.66 -9.76 -8.75
C THR A 58 -11.64 -9.92 -9.86
N ASN A 59 -11.15 -11.14 -10.02
CA ASN A 59 -10.44 -11.54 -11.22
C ASN A 59 -11.47 -11.47 -12.34
N ASN A 60 -11.23 -10.56 -13.29
CA ASN A 60 -12.04 -10.24 -14.44
C ASN A 60 -12.52 -11.50 -15.19
#